data_AF-A0A8S3X8X4-F1
#
_entry.id   AF-A0A8S3X8X4-F1
#
_cell.length_a   1.000
_cell.length_b   1.000
_cell.length_c   1.000
_cell.angle_alpha   90.00
_cell.angle_beta   90.00
_cell.angle_gamma   90.00
#
_symmetry.space_group_name_H-M   'P 1'
#
loop_
_entity.id
_entity.type
_entity.pdbx_description
1 polymer ?
#
loop_
_entity_poly.entity_id
_entity_poly.type
_entity_poly.pdbx_seq_one_letter_code
_entity_poly.pdbx_strand_id
1 'polypeptide(L)'
;MIPMLKRRVISLYGQKKQRSKSDSNDSYIKEDSLRSIIKQEITDTIKQLVSEHLANIASQVTGFHESLAFFSKQYDELMQTVKERNEVIQSLIQRNDNLSSQVRSLTERIEQLEQNMRAPNVEINGIPEHKSENLLKTIEQLGFAIENPPR
;
A
#
# COMPACT_ATOMS: atom_id res chain seq x y z
N MET A 1 -49.79 96.64 52.49
CA MET A 1 -51.18 97.13 52.57
C MET A 1 -51.89 96.76 51.26
N ILE A 2 -53.03 96.08 51.39
CA ILE A 2 -53.96 95.52 50.38
C ILE A 2 -54.55 96.65 49.49
N PRO A 3 -55.25 96.41 48.35
CA PRO A 3 -54.98 95.73 47.06
C PRO A 3 -55.25 96.70 45.87
N MET A 4 -55.35 96.21 44.62
CA MET A 4 -56.53 96.39 43.74
C MET A 4 -56.23 95.93 42.31
N LEU A 5 -56.50 94.64 42.06
CA LEU A 5 -57.01 94.19 40.78
C LEU A 5 -58.47 94.67 40.64
N LYS A 6 -58.83 95.24 39.48
CA LYS A 6 -60.01 94.83 38.68
C LYS A 6 -60.21 95.79 37.49
N ARG A 7 -60.05 95.25 36.28
CA ARG A 7 -61.19 95.01 35.38
C ARG A 7 -60.81 93.96 34.34
N ARG A 8 -61.38 92.78 34.55
CA ARG A 8 -61.62 91.73 33.57
C ARG A 8 -62.92 92.11 32.87
N VAL A 9 -63.03 91.92 31.55
CA VAL A 9 -63.95 90.94 30.93
C VAL A 9 -63.82 91.01 29.39
N ILE A 10 -63.20 89.98 28.76
CA ILE A 10 -63.78 88.92 27.87
C ILE A 10 -64.43 89.54 26.60
N SER A 11 -64.15 89.16 25.34
CA SER A 11 -64.34 87.80 24.82
C SER A 11 -64.13 87.69 23.30
N LEU A 12 -63.57 86.53 22.87
CA LEU A 12 -63.92 85.74 21.66
C LEU A 12 -63.60 86.37 20.28
N TYR A 13 -62.98 85.74 19.29
CA TYR A 13 -62.86 84.35 18.83
C TYR A 13 -61.51 84.25 18.07
N GLY A 14 -60.71 83.20 18.21
CA GLY A 14 -60.80 82.08 17.26
C GLY A 14 -59.50 81.28 17.24
N GLN A 15 -59.43 80.23 18.05
CA GLN A 15 -58.50 79.12 17.89
C GLN A 15 -59.15 78.04 17.01
N LYS A 16 -58.25 77.30 16.32
CA LYS A 16 -58.39 75.98 15.70
C LYS A 16 -58.96 75.91 14.28
N LYS A 17 -58.08 75.48 13.37
CA LYS A 17 -58.41 74.33 12.51
C LYS A 17 -57.19 73.44 12.28
N GLN A 18 -57.12 72.36 13.07
CA GLN A 18 -56.47 71.13 12.67
C GLN A 18 -57.06 70.69 11.32
N ARG A 19 -56.19 70.32 10.38
CA ARG A 19 -56.57 69.56 9.19
C ARG A 19 -55.82 68.24 9.24
N SER A 20 -56.57 67.19 9.57
CA SER A 20 -56.19 65.79 9.49
C SER A 20 -56.74 65.16 8.21
N LYS A 21 -55.99 64.17 7.70
CA LYS A 21 -56.35 63.06 6.80
C LYS A 21 -56.23 63.25 5.28
N SER A 22 -55.34 62.46 4.69
CA SER A 22 -55.74 61.34 3.81
C SER A 22 -54.68 60.24 3.89
N ASP A 23 -55.09 59.06 4.36
CA ASP A 23 -54.35 57.80 4.30
C ASP A 23 -54.06 57.43 2.85
N SER A 24 -52.78 57.42 2.47
CA SER A 24 -52.28 56.57 1.40
C SER A 24 -51.47 55.47 2.07
N ASN A 25 -51.97 54.24 1.99
CA ASN A 25 -51.27 53.01 2.36
C ASN A 25 -50.05 52.80 1.46
N ASP A 26 -49.01 53.59 1.69
CA ASP A 26 -47.70 53.37 1.10
C ASP A 26 -46.72 53.13 2.23
N SER A 27 -46.65 51.86 2.64
CA SER A 27 -45.64 51.35 3.56
C SER A 27 -44.29 51.31 2.84
N TYR A 28 -43.69 52.47 2.63
CA TYR A 28 -42.35 52.56 2.07
C TYR A 28 -41.34 51.93 3.04
N ILE A 29 -40.57 50.96 2.55
CA ILE A 29 -39.47 50.38 3.30
C ILE A 29 -38.42 51.48 3.51
N LYS A 30 -38.04 51.73 4.77
CA LYS A 30 -36.97 52.67 5.10
C LYS A 30 -35.64 52.15 4.53
N GLU A 31 -34.81 53.05 4.00
CA GLU A 31 -33.52 52.70 3.38
C GLU A 31 -32.67 51.77 4.26
N ASP A 32 -32.65 52.01 5.58
CA ASP A 32 -31.92 51.18 6.55
C ASP A 32 -32.45 49.74 6.63
N SER A 33 -33.77 49.56 6.53
CA SER A 33 -34.38 48.24 6.49
C SER A 33 -34.01 47.50 5.21
N LEU A 34 -33.98 48.21 4.07
CA LEU A 34 -33.58 47.62 2.78
C LEU A 34 -32.10 47.21 2.79
N ARG A 35 -31.21 48.06 3.32
CA ARG A 35 -29.78 47.74 3.50
C ARG A 35 -29.58 46.55 4.43
N SER A 36 -30.35 46.45 5.52
CA SER A 36 -30.28 45.33 6.45
C SER A 36 -30.72 44.02 5.79
N ILE A 37 -31.81 44.03 5.02
CA ILE A 37 -32.31 42.86 4.29
C ILE A 37 -31.27 42.37 3.28
N ILE A 38 -30.71 43.28 2.47
CA ILE A 38 -29.69 42.93 1.46
C ILE A 38 -28.42 42.39 2.13
N LYS A 39 -27.96 43.01 3.23
CA LYS A 39 -26.78 42.55 3.98
C LYS A 39 -27.02 41.15 4.56
N GLN A 40 -28.22 40.90 5.09
CA GLN A 40 -28.58 39.60 5.64
C GLN A 40 -28.59 38.54 4.54
N GLU A 41 -29.25 38.81 3.41
CA GLU A 41 -29.36 37.89 2.28
C GLU A 41 -27.98 37.51 1.71
N ILE A 42 -27.11 38.51 1.50
CA ILE A 42 -25.72 38.29 1.05
C ILE A 42 -24.93 37.48 2.08
N THR A 43 -25.09 37.80 3.37
CA THR A 43 -24.39 37.09 4.44
C THR A 43 -24.82 35.62 4.49
N ASP A 44 -26.11 35.35 4.32
CA ASP A 44 -26.65 34.00 4.39
C ASP A 44 -26.29 33.18 3.14
N THR A 45 -26.28 33.79 1.94
CA THR A 45 -25.77 33.12 0.72
C THR A 45 -24.30 32.79 0.82
N ILE A 46 -23.46 33.71 1.33
CA ILE A 46 -22.03 33.44 1.51
C ILE A 46 -21.82 32.32 2.55
N LYS A 47 -22.54 32.37 3.68
CA LYS A 47 -22.45 31.31 4.70
C LYS A 47 -22.83 29.96 4.13
N GLN A 48 -23.90 29.89 3.34
CA GLN A 48 -24.35 28.65 2.71
C GLN A 48 -23.29 28.10 1.76
N LEU A 49 -22.76 28.93 0.85
CA LEU A 49 -21.75 28.53 -0.13
C LEU A 49 -20.45 28.06 0.56
N VAL A 50 -19.98 28.80 1.57
CA VAL A 50 -18.79 28.43 2.34
C VAL A 50 -19.02 27.13 3.10
N SER A 51 -20.17 26.96 3.72
CA SER A 51 -20.49 25.72 4.45
C SER A 51 -20.55 24.51 3.52
N GLU A 52 -21.13 24.67 2.33
CA GLU A 52 -21.20 23.61 1.31
C GLU A 52 -19.80 23.22 0.80
N HIS A 53 -18.96 24.21 0.45
CA HIS A 53 -17.61 23.92 0.00
C HIS A 53 -16.74 23.31 1.10
N LEU A 54 -16.84 23.79 2.34
CA LEU A 54 -16.11 23.21 3.47
C LEU A 54 -16.56 21.78 3.76
N ALA A 55 -17.86 21.48 3.66
CA ALA A 55 -18.38 20.13 3.80
C ALA A 55 -17.88 19.19 2.69
N ASN A 56 -17.83 19.68 1.44
CA ASN A 56 -17.28 18.92 0.31
C ASN A 56 -15.79 18.64 0.50
N ILE A 57 -15.00 19.65 0.88
CA ILE A 57 -13.58 19.48 1.19
C ILE A 57 -13.39 18.48 2.33
N ALA A 58 -14.17 18.57 3.41
CA ALA A 58 -14.10 17.63 4.52
C ALA A 58 -14.39 16.18 4.08
N SER A 59 -15.37 16.00 3.18
CA SER A 59 -15.68 14.71 2.58
C SER A 59 -14.51 14.17 1.75
N GLN A 60 -13.91 14.99 0.88
CA GLN A 60 -12.75 14.60 0.08
C GLN A 60 -11.53 14.25 0.93
N VAL A 61 -11.26 15.03 1.99
CA VAL A 61 -10.16 14.75 2.93
C VAL A 61 -10.40 13.44 3.67
N THR A 62 -11.65 13.15 4.05
CA THR A 62 -12.01 11.87 4.67
C THR A 62 -11.78 10.71 3.71
N GLY A 63 -12.26 10.81 2.47
CA GLY A 63 -12.04 9.77 1.46
C GLY A 63 -10.56 9.55 1.12
N PHE A 64 -9.77 10.63 1.12
CA PHE A 64 -8.31 10.53 0.96
C PHE A 64 -7.65 9.84 2.15
N HIS A 65 -8.07 10.16 3.38
CA HIS A 65 -7.56 9.51 4.58
C HIS A 65 -7.86 8.00 4.59
N GLU A 66 -9.08 7.61 4.21
CA GLU A 66 -9.47 6.21 4.09
C GLU A 66 -8.63 5.48 3.03
N SER A 67 -8.42 6.12 1.88
CA SER A 67 -7.59 5.56 0.81
C SER A 67 -6.14 5.37 1.28
N LEU A 68 -5.57 6.36 1.98
CA LEU A 68 -4.22 6.28 2.51
C LEU A 68 -4.09 5.18 3.59
N ALA A 69 -5.08 5.07 4.49
CA ALA A 69 -5.10 4.02 5.49
C ALA A 69 -5.17 2.62 4.84
N PHE A 70 -5.98 2.47 3.79
CA PHE A 70 -6.03 1.24 2.99
C PHE A 70 -4.67 0.94 2.35
N PHE A 71 -4.05 1.91 1.68
CA PHE A 71 -2.73 1.72 1.07
C PHE A 71 -1.64 1.38 2.10
N SER A 72 -1.65 2.02 3.27
CA SER A 72 -0.71 1.71 4.35
C SER A 72 -0.85 0.25 4.78
N LYS A 73 -2.09 -0.23 4.97
CA LYS A 73 -2.33 -1.62 5.32
C LYS A 73 -1.86 -2.59 4.23
N GLN A 74 -2.18 -2.32 2.96
CA GLN A 74 -1.72 -3.14 1.85
C GLN A 74 -0.19 -3.16 1.74
N TYR A 75 0.48 -2.04 2.04
CA TYR A 75 1.93 -1.94 2.05
C TYR A 75 2.54 -2.82 3.16
N ASP A 76 1.98 -2.78 4.37
CA ASP A 76 2.44 -3.60 5.48
C ASP A 76 2.28 -5.10 5.19
N GLU A 77 1.14 -5.50 4.62
CA GLU A 77 0.89 -6.88 4.18
C GLU A 77 1.87 -7.34 3.08
N LEU A 78 2.16 -6.46 2.11
CA LEU A 78 3.14 -6.73 1.07
C LEU A 78 4.54 -6.89 1.65
N MET A 79 4.94 -6.01 2.56
CA MET A 79 6.25 -6.07 3.20
C MET A 79 6.43 -7.36 4.00
N GLN A 80 5.39 -7.77 4.73
CA GLN A 80 5.38 -9.03 5.46
C GLN A 80 5.51 -10.22 4.51
N THR A 81 4.74 -10.23 3.42
CA THR A 81 4.81 -11.29 2.40
C THR A 81 6.21 -11.36 1.79
N VAL A 82 6.81 -10.23 1.42
CA VAL A 82 8.17 -10.19 0.85
C VAL A 82 9.19 -10.75 1.83
N LYS A 83 9.09 -10.40 3.12
CA LYS A 83 9.97 -10.92 4.16
C LYS A 83 9.86 -12.45 4.30
N GLU A 84 8.65 -12.98 4.40
CA GLU A 84 8.39 -14.41 4.50
C GLU A 84 8.94 -15.16 3.27
N ARG A 85 8.71 -14.63 2.07
CA ARG A 85 9.22 -15.23 0.83
C ARG A 85 10.74 -15.22 0.79
N ASN A 86 11.38 -14.14 1.24
CA ASN A 86 12.84 -14.07 1.33
C ASN A 86 13.40 -15.12 2.30
N GLU A 87 12.79 -15.31 3.47
CA GLU A 87 13.19 -16.35 4.43
C GLU A 87 13.09 -17.75 3.81
N VAL A 88 12.00 -18.03 3.10
CA VAL A 88 11.82 -19.31 2.38
C VAL A 88 12.88 -19.50 1.29
N ILE A 89 13.20 -18.46 0.52
CA ILE A 89 14.24 -18.50 -0.53
C ILE A 89 15.60 -18.81 0.11
N GLN A 90 15.97 -18.14 1.21
CA GLN A 90 17.23 -18.40 1.90
C GLN A 90 17.31 -19.83 2.42
N SER A 91 16.22 -20.35 3.00
CA SER A 91 16.14 -21.76 3.40
C SER A 91 16.29 -22.73 2.23
N LEU A 92 15.70 -22.41 1.07
CA LEU A 92 15.82 -23.23 -0.14
C LEU A 92 17.25 -23.25 -0.67
N ILE A 93 17.92 -22.09 -0.71
CA ILE A 93 19.33 -21.97 -1.13
C ILE A 93 20.22 -22.83 -0.23
N GLN A 94 20.11 -22.66 1.10
CA GLN A 94 20.92 -23.43 2.05
C GLN A 94 20.72 -24.95 1.91
N ARG A 95 19.48 -25.39 1.69
CA ARG A 95 19.18 -26.81 1.46
C ARG A 95 19.75 -27.30 0.14
N ASN A 96 19.69 -26.49 -0.92
CA ASN A 96 20.27 -26.83 -2.21
C ASN A 96 21.79 -27.01 -2.11
N ASP A 97 22.48 -26.05 -1.49
CA ASP A 97 23.93 -26.09 -1.30
C ASP A 97 24.35 -27.34 -0.51
N ASN A 98 23.60 -27.69 0.54
CA ASN A 98 23.84 -28.90 1.32
C ASN A 98 23.64 -30.16 0.46
N LEU A 99 22.53 -30.25 -0.29
CA LEU A 99 22.27 -31.38 -1.19
C LEU A 99 23.38 -31.51 -2.24
N SER A 100 23.79 -30.41 -2.87
CA SER A 100 24.89 -30.41 -3.85
C SER A 100 26.20 -30.89 -3.26
N SER A 101 26.52 -30.48 -2.03
CA SER A 101 27.69 -30.98 -1.30
C SER A 101 27.61 -32.48 -1.01
N GLN A 102 26.43 -32.97 -0.61
CA GLN A 102 26.23 -34.40 -0.34
C GLN A 102 26.35 -35.22 -1.62
N VAL A 103 25.74 -34.77 -2.72
CA VAL A 103 25.85 -35.44 -4.03
C VAL A 103 27.31 -35.53 -4.44
N ARG A 104 28.06 -34.41 -4.37
CA ARG A 104 29.49 -34.42 -4.70
C ARG A 104 30.28 -35.42 -3.86
N SER A 105 30.07 -35.42 -2.54
CA SER A 105 30.77 -36.37 -1.65
C SER A 105 30.43 -37.82 -1.96
N LEU A 106 29.16 -38.12 -2.26
CA LEU A 106 28.73 -39.47 -2.64
C LEU A 106 29.32 -39.88 -4.00
N THR A 107 29.37 -38.98 -4.98
CA THR A 107 30.02 -39.22 -6.28
C THR A 107 31.51 -39.55 -6.09
N GLU A 108 32.25 -38.75 -5.32
CA GLU A 108 33.67 -39.00 -5.05
C GLU A 108 33.88 -40.36 -4.36
N ARG A 109 32.99 -40.76 -3.44
CA ARG A 109 33.05 -42.08 -2.79
C ARG A 109 32.76 -43.23 -3.76
N ILE A 110 31.81 -43.06 -4.68
CA ILE A 110 31.50 -44.05 -5.71
C ILE A 110 32.71 -44.22 -6.64
N GLU A 111 33.30 -43.12 -7.10
CA GLU A 111 34.49 -43.15 -7.96
C GLU A 111 35.64 -43.90 -7.28
N GLN A 112 35.90 -43.63 -6.00
CA GLN A 112 36.91 -44.34 -5.23
C GLN A 112 36.60 -45.84 -5.11
N LEU A 113 35.35 -46.20 -4.86
CA LEU A 113 34.92 -47.60 -4.80
C LEU A 113 35.12 -48.30 -6.15
N GLU A 114 34.75 -47.67 -7.26
CA GLU A 114 34.94 -48.22 -8.60
C GLU A 114 36.42 -48.43 -8.91
N GLN A 115 37.28 -47.47 -8.57
CA GLN A 115 38.73 -47.62 -8.73
C GLN A 115 39.28 -48.76 -7.88
N ASN A 116 38.85 -48.88 -6.62
CA ASN A 116 39.27 -49.97 -5.74
C ASN A 116 38.79 -51.34 -6.25
N MET A 117 37.61 -51.42 -6.84
CA MET A 117 37.09 -52.65 -7.45
C MET A 117 37.86 -53.05 -8.72
N ARG A 118 38.43 -52.09 -9.45
CA ARG A 118 39.24 -52.33 -10.66
C ARG A 118 40.73 -52.48 -10.36
N ALA A 119 41.21 -52.02 -9.20
CA ALA A 119 42.61 -52.10 -8.80
C ALA A 119 43.26 -53.50 -8.92
N PRO A 120 42.57 -54.63 -8.60
CA PRO A 120 43.15 -55.96 -8.78
C PRO A 120 42.98 -56.52 -10.20
N ASN A 121 42.25 -55.84 -11.09
CA ASN A 121 41.97 -56.33 -12.44
C ASN A 121 43.10 -55.93 -13.39
N VAL A 122 43.55 -56.88 -14.21
CA VAL A 122 44.52 -56.63 -15.27
C VAL A 122 43.81 -56.76 -16.61
N GLU A 123 43.83 -55.69 -17.40
CA GLU A 123 43.28 -55.69 -18.76
C GLU A 123 44.36 -56.10 -19.76
N ILE A 124 44.13 -57.21 -20.46
CA ILE A 124 45.07 -57.74 -21.46
C ILE A 124 44.47 -57.48 -22.84
N ASN A 125 45.08 -56.54 -23.57
CA ASN A 125 44.63 -56.13 -24.90
C ASN A 125 45.44 -56.80 -26.01
N GLY A 126 44.80 -56.98 -27.18
CA GLY A 126 45.47 -57.51 -28.37
C GLY A 126 45.59 -59.04 -28.43
N ILE A 127 44.77 -59.77 -27.66
CA ILE A 127 44.69 -61.25 -27.75
C ILE A 127 43.78 -61.64 -28.92
N PRO A 128 44.25 -62.49 -29.86
CA PRO A 128 43.40 -63.02 -30.93
C PRO A 128 42.26 -63.88 -30.39
N GLU A 129 41.03 -63.61 -30.83
CA GLU A 129 39.83 -64.29 -30.35
C GLU A 129 39.56 -65.60 -31.11
N HIS A 130 39.29 -66.69 -30.39
CA HIS A 130 38.91 -67.97 -30.98
C HIS A 130 37.66 -68.57 -30.32
N LYS A 131 36.75 -69.14 -31.11
CA LYS A 131 35.48 -69.73 -30.62
C LYS A 131 35.62 -70.85 -29.58
N SER A 132 36.80 -71.46 -29.49
CA SER A 132 37.09 -72.57 -28.58
C SER A 132 38.31 -72.26 -27.70
N GLU A 133 38.55 -70.99 -27.38
CA GLU A 133 39.68 -70.62 -26.54
C GLU A 133 39.51 -71.03 -25.09
N ASN A 134 40.65 -71.16 -24.40
CA ASN A 134 40.70 -71.35 -22.97
C ASN A 134 41.53 -70.20 -22.39
N LEU A 135 40.86 -69.28 -21.71
CA LEU A 135 41.47 -68.08 -21.13
C LEU A 135 42.55 -68.41 -20.10
N LEU A 136 42.38 -69.46 -19.29
CA LEU A 136 43.38 -69.87 -18.31
C LEU A 136 44.68 -70.30 -18.98
N LYS A 137 44.60 -71.13 -20.03
CA LYS A 137 45.79 -71.53 -20.81
C LYS A 137 46.48 -70.34 -21.46
N THR A 138 45.70 -69.37 -21.93
CA THR A 138 46.24 -68.15 -22.55
C THR A 138 47.00 -67.31 -21.52
N ILE A 139 46.45 -67.16 -20.31
CA ILE A 139 47.12 -66.47 -19.20
C ILE A 139 48.39 -67.21 -18.75
N GLU A 140 48.35 -68.53 -18.66
CA GLU A 140 49.54 -69.34 -18.35
C GLU A 140 50.65 -69.12 -19.38
N GLN A 141 50.32 -69.19 -20.67
CA GLN A 141 51.28 -68.96 -21.76
C GLN A 141 51.87 -67.55 -21.72
N LEU A 142 51.05 -66.54 -21.44
CA LEU A 142 51.51 -65.16 -21.27
C LEU A 142 52.46 -65.04 -20.06
N GLY A 143 52.12 -65.66 -18.93
CA GLY A 143 52.98 -65.70 -17.74
C GLY A 143 54.35 -66.32 -18.01
N PHE A 144 54.40 -67.42 -18.76
CA PHE A 144 55.66 -68.03 -19.21
C PHE A 144 56.45 -67.10 -20.14
N ALA A 145 55.80 -66.42 -21.08
CA ALA A 145 56.46 -65.53 -22.03
C ALA A 145 57.14 -64.31 -21.36
N ILE A 146 56.63 -63.87 -20.21
CA ILE A 146 57.21 -62.76 -19.43
C ILE A 146 58.08 -63.22 -18.26
N GLU A 147 58.49 -64.50 -18.25
CA GLU A 147 59.31 -65.12 -17.19
C GLU A 147 58.70 -65.05 -15.78
N ASN A 148 57.37 -64.96 -15.68
CA ASN A 148 56.62 -64.93 -14.42
C ASN A 148 55.45 -65.91 -14.47
N PRO A 149 55.71 -67.23 -14.32
CA PRO A 149 54.67 -68.24 -14.40
C PRO A 149 53.69 -68.12 -13.23
N PRO A 150 52.39 -68.39 -13.46
CA PRO A 150 51.39 -68.40 -12.39
C PRO A 150 51.74 -69.48 -11.35
N ARG A 151 51.55 -69.15 -10.06
CA ARG A 151 51.79 -70.05 -8.92
C ARG A 151 50.66 -71.03 -8.70
#